data_AF-A0A947M4J5-F1
#
_entry.id   AF-A0A947M4J5-F1
#
_cell.length_a   1.000
_cell.length_b   1.000
_cell.length_c   1.000
_cell.angle_alpha   90.00
_cell.angle_beta   90.00
_cell.angle_gamma   90.00
#
_symmetry.space_group_name_H-M   'P 1'
#
loop_
_entity.id
_entity.type
_entity.pdbx_description
1 polymer ?
#
loop_
_entity_poly.entity_id
_entity_poly.type
_entity_poly.pdbx_seq_one_letter_code
_entity_poly.pdbx_strand_id
1 'polypeptide(L)'
;MNTSIALRPLLRKTAPFLIIGLLAACGNSTQDRAAGGAGVGAASGAAVGALFGGIGAIPGALIGAGVGGATGAVTDSDDVNLGDPIWR
;
A
#
# COMPACT_ATOMS: atom_id res chain seq x y z
N MET A 1 2.70 12.39 -27.80
CA MET A 1 1.26 12.15 -27.55
C MET A 1 1.09 11.94 -26.06
N ASN A 2 0.48 12.92 -25.37
CA ASN A 2 0.52 13.06 -23.92
C ASN A 2 -0.24 11.94 -23.20
N THR A 3 0.47 11.13 -22.42
CA THR A 3 -0.08 10.15 -21.48
C THR A 3 -1.00 10.77 -20.41
N SER A 4 -0.89 12.08 -20.19
CA SER A 4 -1.60 12.83 -19.15
C SER A 4 -3.10 13.07 -19.42
N ILE A 5 -3.62 12.86 -20.64
CA ILE A 5 -5.03 13.12 -20.98
C ILE A 5 -5.89 11.86 -20.79
N ALA A 6 -5.36 10.69 -21.09
CA ALA A 6 -6.04 9.41 -20.88
C ALA A 6 -6.07 8.98 -19.40
N LEU A 7 -5.09 9.39 -18.59
CA LEU A 7 -4.98 8.98 -17.19
C LEU A 7 -5.99 9.70 -16.27
N ARG A 8 -6.41 10.91 -16.61
CA ARG A 8 -7.29 11.77 -15.78
C ARG A 8 -8.66 11.17 -15.42
N PRO A 9 -9.45 10.63 -16.37
CA PRO A 9 -10.75 10.02 -16.04
C PRO A 9 -10.61 8.67 -15.32
N LEU A 10 -9.52 7.95 -15.54
CA LEU A 10 -9.19 6.71 -14.83
C LEU A 10 -8.78 6.98 -13.39
N LEU A 11 -7.85 7.93 -13.16
CA LEU A 11 -7.39 8.33 -11.83
C LEU A 11 -8.54 8.89 -10.98
N ARG A 12 -9.49 9.62 -11.57
CA ARG A 12 -10.67 10.17 -10.86
C ARG A 12 -11.67 9.10 -10.44
N LYS A 13 -11.76 7.97 -11.17
CA LYS A 13 -12.66 6.86 -10.85
C LYS A 13 -12.02 5.81 -9.92
N THR A 14 -10.70 5.64 -9.96
CA THR A 14 -9.98 4.67 -9.10
C THR A 14 -9.50 5.26 -7.77
N ALA A 15 -9.35 6.58 -7.67
CA ALA A 15 -9.00 7.27 -6.42
C ALA A 15 -9.84 6.87 -5.19
N PRO A 16 -11.19 6.80 -5.25
CA PRO A 16 -11.97 6.41 -4.06
C PRO A 16 -11.68 4.97 -3.62
N PHE A 17 -11.46 4.04 -4.56
CA PHE A 17 -11.10 2.65 -4.25
C PHE A 17 -9.71 2.54 -3.60
N LEU A 18 -8.75 3.34 -4.06
CA LEU A 18 -7.41 3.41 -3.45
C LEU A 18 -7.48 3.89 -2.00
N ILE A 19 -8.26 4.94 -1.73
CA ILE A 19 -8.42 5.53 -0.39
C ILE A 19 -9.11 4.54 0.56
N ILE A 20 -10.14 3.82 0.09
CA ILE A 20 -10.83 2.80 0.90
C ILE A 20 -9.89 1.61 1.17
N GLY A 21 -9.09 1.19 0.19
CA GLY A 21 -8.09 0.12 0.37
C GLY A 21 -6.99 0.49 1.36
N LEU A 22 -6.57 1.76 1.40
CA LEU A 22 -5.62 2.27 2.40
C LEU A 22 -6.20 2.27 3.82
N LEU A 23 -7.50 2.55 3.97
CA LEU A 23 -8.20 2.43 5.26
C LEU A 23 -8.31 0.98 5.72
N ALA A 24 -8.59 0.04 4.81
CA ALA A 24 -8.68 -1.39 5.11
C ALA A 24 -7.31 -1.98 5.46
N ALA A 25 -6.24 -1.53 4.80
CA ALA A 25 -4.86 -1.88 5.14
C ALA A 25 -4.44 -1.44 6.56
N CYS A 26 -5.11 -0.43 7.11
CA CYS A 26 -4.95 0.02 8.50
C CYS A 26 -5.80 -0.80 9.50
N GLY A 27 -6.47 -1.86 9.03
CA GLY A 27 -7.43 -2.68 9.78
C GLY A 27 -6.89 -3.33 11.06
N ASN A 28 -7.82 -3.72 11.93
CA ASN A 28 -7.53 -4.26 13.26
C ASN A 28 -7.06 -5.74 13.26
N SER A 29 -7.09 -6.41 12.10
CA SER A 29 -6.65 -7.81 11.99
C SER A 29 -5.24 -7.90 11.40
N THR A 30 -4.42 -8.83 11.90
CA THR A 30 -3.06 -9.08 11.41
C THR A 30 -3.03 -9.38 9.90
N GLN A 31 -4.08 -10.04 9.38
CA GLN A 31 -4.18 -10.38 7.96
C GLN A 31 -4.43 -9.16 7.07
N ASP A 32 -5.24 -8.20 7.51
CA ASP A 32 -5.46 -6.94 6.78
C ASP A 32 -4.19 -6.08 6.73
N ARG A 33 -3.41 -6.07 7.82
CA ARG A 33 -2.12 -5.37 7.91
C ARG A 33 -1.05 -6.02 7.05
N ALA A 34 -0.96 -7.35 7.07
CA ALA A 34 -0.06 -8.10 6.21
C ALA A 34 -0.41 -7.90 4.73
N ALA A 35 -1.68 -8.04 4.36
CA ALA A 35 -2.11 -7.85 2.97
C ALA A 35 -1.95 -6.38 2.52
N GLY A 36 -2.27 -5.43 3.40
CA GLY A 36 -2.11 -4.01 3.17
C GLY A 36 -0.65 -3.59 3.02
N GLY A 37 0.21 -4.02 3.94
CA GLY A 37 1.65 -3.78 3.90
C GLY A 37 2.31 -4.40 2.67
N ALA A 38 1.88 -5.61 2.28
CA ALA A 38 2.33 -6.24 1.05
C ALA A 38 1.90 -5.46 -0.19
N GLY A 39 0.64 -5.04 -0.25
CA GLY A 39 0.08 -4.30 -1.38
C GLY A 39 0.73 -2.92 -1.56
N VAL A 40 0.86 -2.16 -0.48
CA VAL A 40 1.50 -0.84 -0.50
C VAL A 40 2.99 -0.96 -0.80
N GLY A 41 3.68 -1.90 -0.14
CA GLY A 41 5.10 -2.16 -0.37
C GLY A 41 5.39 -2.58 -1.82
N ALA A 42 4.56 -3.44 -2.42
CA ALA A 42 4.64 -3.77 -3.84
C ALA A 42 4.45 -2.54 -4.72
N ALA A 43 3.40 -1.75 -4.48
CA ALA A 43 3.07 -0.60 -5.30
C ALA A 43 4.19 0.45 -5.27
N SER A 44 4.70 0.77 -4.07
CA SER A 44 5.81 1.71 -3.92
C SER A 44 7.12 1.16 -4.48
N GLY A 45 7.44 -0.11 -4.22
CA GLY A 45 8.65 -0.76 -4.73
C GLY A 45 8.66 -0.88 -6.25
N ALA A 46 7.50 -1.17 -6.85
CA ALA A 46 7.31 -1.16 -8.30
C ALA A 46 7.46 0.24 -8.89
N ALA A 47 6.84 1.26 -8.27
CA ALA A 47 6.90 2.63 -8.72
C ALA A 47 8.35 3.16 -8.70
N VAL A 48 9.06 2.95 -7.59
CA VAL A 48 10.48 3.31 -7.48
C VAL A 48 11.30 2.54 -8.51
N GLY A 49 11.19 1.21 -8.56
CA GLY A 49 11.92 0.39 -9.52
C GLY A 49 11.64 0.73 -10.99
N ALA A 50 10.44 1.22 -11.30
CA ALA A 50 10.08 1.73 -12.62
C ALA A 50 10.78 3.05 -12.95
N LEU A 51 10.90 3.96 -11.97
CA LEU A 51 11.60 5.25 -12.14
C LEU A 51 13.11 5.08 -12.38
N PHE A 52 13.72 4.07 -11.76
CA PHE A 52 15.17 3.81 -11.85
C PHE A 52 15.58 2.89 -13.03
N GLY A 53 14.83 2.92 -14.13
CA GLY A 53 15.19 2.19 -15.37
C GLY A 53 14.29 1.01 -15.72
N GLY A 54 13.11 0.89 -15.10
CA GLY A 54 12.06 -0.06 -15.50
C GLY A 54 12.30 -1.51 -15.06
N ILE A 55 13.52 -2.01 -15.21
CA ILE A 55 13.92 -3.39 -14.85
C ILE A 55 13.72 -3.66 -13.35
N GLY A 56 13.85 -2.63 -12.51
CA GLY A 56 13.68 -2.73 -11.07
C GLY A 56 12.23 -2.85 -10.60
N ALA A 57 11.23 -2.67 -11.48
CA ALA A 57 9.83 -2.60 -11.06
C ALA A 57 9.33 -3.93 -10.47
N ILE A 58 9.56 -5.06 -11.15
CA ILE A 58 9.12 -6.38 -10.64
C ILE A 58 9.94 -6.81 -9.41
N PRO A 59 11.29 -6.74 -9.42
CA PRO A 59 12.08 -7.04 -8.22
C PRO A 59 11.70 -6.15 -7.04
N GLY A 60 11.52 -4.84 -7.26
CA GLY A 60 11.10 -3.88 -6.25
C GLY A 60 9.71 -4.16 -5.72
N ALA A 61 8.77 -4.58 -6.58
CA ALA A 61 7.44 -4.99 -6.17
C ALA A 61 7.47 -6.24 -5.27
N LEU A 62 8.26 -7.25 -5.65
CA LEU A 62 8.36 -8.50 -4.90
C LEU A 62 9.04 -8.29 -3.54
N ILE A 63 10.14 -7.53 -3.51
CA ILE A 63 10.83 -7.20 -2.27
C ILE A 63 9.94 -6.33 -1.39
N GLY A 64 9.31 -5.30 -1.96
CA GLY A 64 8.40 -4.42 -1.23
C GLY A 64 7.18 -5.16 -0.67
N ALA A 65 6.60 -6.09 -1.44
CA ALA A 65 5.52 -6.96 -0.96
C ALA A 65 5.97 -7.90 0.15
N GLY A 66 7.12 -8.55 -0.02
CA GLY A 66 7.65 -9.49 0.96
C GLY A 66 7.96 -8.81 2.28
N VAL A 67 8.68 -7.68 2.23
CA VAL A 67 9.05 -6.91 3.43
C VAL A 67 7.80 -6.29 4.05
N GLY A 68 6.99 -5.56 3.28
CA GLY A 68 5.79 -4.90 3.82
C GLY A 68 4.74 -5.89 4.34
N GLY A 69 4.60 -7.05 3.70
CA GLY A 69 3.71 -8.12 4.14
C GLY A 69 4.23 -8.84 5.38
N ALA A 70 5.53 -9.15 5.43
CA ALA A 70 6.15 -9.73 6.62
C ALA A 70 6.02 -8.76 7.81
N THR A 71 6.33 -7.47 7.62
CA THR A 71 6.17 -6.45 8.66
C THR A 71 4.73 -6.38 9.18
N GLY A 72 3.73 -6.43 8.30
CA GLY A 72 2.32 -6.45 8.70
C GLY A 72 1.87 -7.77 9.34
N ALA A 73 2.57 -8.88 9.07
CA ALA A 73 2.30 -10.18 9.68
C ALA A 73 2.99 -10.37 11.04
N VAL A 74 4.14 -9.72 11.27
CA VAL A 74 4.87 -9.76 12.55
C VAL A 74 4.48 -8.62 13.51
N THR A 75 3.70 -7.64 13.05
CA THR A 75 3.20 -6.53 13.87
C THR A 75 1.77 -6.80 14.28
N ASP A 76 1.48 -6.78 15.57
CA ASP A 76 0.13 -6.97 16.09
C ASP A 76 -0.60 -5.64 16.34
N SER A 77 -1.93 -5.69 16.47
CA SER A 77 -2.77 -4.51 16.71
C SER A 77 -2.50 -3.83 18.05
N ASP A 78 -2.06 -4.60 19.04
CA ASP A 78 -1.74 -4.11 20.38
C ASP A 78 -0.38 -3.40 20.48
N ASP A 79 0.53 -3.60 19.53
CA ASP A 79 1.81 -2.86 19.46
C ASP A 79 1.63 -1.40 19.03
N VAL A 80 0.48 -1.06 18.45
CA VAL A 80 0.05 0.30 18.06
C VAL A 80 -1.25 0.66 18.79
N ASN A 81 -1.31 0.36 20.09
CA ASN A 81 -2.41 0.78 20.95
C ASN A 81 -2.19 2.24 21.40
N LEU A 82 -2.87 3.19 20.73
CA LEU A 82 -2.81 4.63 21.04
C LEU A 82 -3.62 5.02 22.29
N GLY A 83 -4.13 4.04 23.06
CA GLY A 83 -5.05 4.27 24.17
C GLY A 83 -6.47 4.64 23.71
N ASP A 84 -7.40 4.68 24.66
CA ASP A 84 -8.78 5.12 24.40
C ASP A 84 -8.79 6.56 23.83
N PRO A 85 -9.44 6.80 22.68
CA PRO A 85 -9.53 8.14 22.12
C PRO A 85 -10.32 9.06 23.05
N ILE A 86 -9.81 10.28 23.27
CA ILE A 86 -10.43 11.27 24.17
C ILE A 86 -11.78 11.79 23.66
N TRP A 87 -12.09 11.54 22.39
CA TRP A 87 -13.34 11.91 21.77
C TRP A 87 -14.24 10.68 21.74
N ARG A 88 -15.27 10.70 22.58
CA ARG A 88 -16.47 9.89 22.41
C ARG A 88 -17.60 10.78 21.96
#